data_AF-A0A254SQR1-F1
#
_entry.id   AF-A0A254SQR1-F1
#
_cell.length_a   1.000
_cell.length_b   1.000
_cell.length_c   1.000
_cell.angle_alpha   90.00
_cell.angle_beta   90.00
_cell.angle_gamma   90.00
#
_symmetry.space_group_name_H-M   'P 1'
#
loop_
_entity.id
_entity.type
_entity.pdbx_description
1 polymer ?
#
loop_
_entity_poly.entity_id
_entity_poly.type
_entity_poly.pdbx_seq_one_letter_code
_entity_poly.pdbx_strand_id
1 'polypeptide(L)'
;MVKYTLIGVNGNANSIMSYVCQALKNERQAMELAEDEYEAIKADYLKDAKSKDYNHLLCVSFDMIERINKDIGCEISDDDEIVLSK
;
A
#
# COMPACT_ATOMS: atom_id res chain seq x y z
N MET A 1 2.24 -0.59 15.78
CA MET A 1 0.84 -1.06 16.03
C MET A 1 0.14 -1.07 14.69
N VAL A 2 -0.65 -2.09 14.34
CA VAL A 2 -1.33 -2.15 13.02
C VAL A 2 -2.44 -1.09 12.99
N LYS A 3 -2.33 -0.09 12.11
CA LYS A 3 -3.27 1.05 12.04
C LYS A 3 -4.36 0.83 10.99
N TYR A 4 -4.01 0.18 9.88
CA TYR A 4 -4.92 -0.12 8.78
C TYR A 4 -5.01 -1.62 8.48
N THR A 5 -6.17 -2.08 8.04
CA THR A 5 -6.41 -3.48 7.67
C THR A 5 -7.51 -3.58 6.61
N LEU A 6 -7.43 -4.60 5.75
CA LEU A 6 -8.51 -4.91 4.81
C LEU A 6 -9.63 -5.75 5.45
N ILE A 7 -9.43 -6.25 6.66
CA ILE A 7 -10.46 -7.02 7.38
C ILE A 7 -11.66 -6.12 7.68
N GLY A 8 -12.85 -6.53 7.22
CA GLY A 8 -14.09 -5.77 7.40
C GLY A 8 -14.32 -4.67 6.37
N VAL A 9 -13.39 -4.46 5.43
CA VAL A 9 -13.62 -3.61 4.26
C VAL A 9 -14.56 -4.34 3.29
N ASN A 10 -15.47 -3.59 2.65
CA ASN A 10 -16.31 -4.14 1.60
C ASN A 10 -15.42 -4.71 0.48
N GLY A 11 -15.62 -5.98 0.13
CA GLY A 11 -14.86 -6.67 -0.90
C GLY A 11 -15.05 -6.12 -2.32
N ASN A 12 -15.88 -5.11 -2.56
CA ASN A 12 -15.91 -4.46 -3.85
C ASN A 12 -14.55 -3.80 -4.18
N ALA A 13 -14.09 -3.98 -5.42
CA ALA A 13 -12.79 -3.48 -5.86
C ALA A 13 -12.61 -1.95 -5.63
N ASN A 14 -13.66 -1.16 -5.90
CA ASN A 14 -13.60 0.28 -5.69
C ASN A 14 -13.54 0.64 -4.20
N SER A 15 -14.20 -0.14 -3.34
CA SER A 15 -14.15 0.04 -1.89
C SER A 15 -12.75 -0.24 -1.35
N ILE A 16 -12.11 -1.31 -1.81
CA ILE A 16 -10.73 -1.65 -1.43
C ILE A 16 -9.77 -0.54 -1.86
N MET A 17 -9.79 -0.16 -3.14
CA MET A 17 -8.90 0.90 -3.66
C MET A 17 -9.10 2.23 -2.94
N SER A 18 -10.36 2.62 -2.69
CA SER A 18 -10.66 3.86 -1.96
C SER A 18 -10.15 3.82 -0.53
N TYR A 19 -10.28 2.67 0.15
CA TYR A 19 -9.77 2.50 1.51
C TYR A 19 -8.25 2.66 1.58
N VAL A 20 -7.50 1.99 0.69
CA VAL A 20 -6.04 2.09 0.64
C VAL A 20 -5.58 3.51 0.33
N CYS A 21 -6.22 4.18 -0.64
CA CYS A 21 -5.89 5.57 -0.98
C CYS A 21 -6.16 6.53 0.19
N GLN A 22 -7.22 6.28 0.96
CA GLN A 22 -7.52 7.08 2.15
C GLN A 22 -6.50 6.83 3.27
N ALA A 23 -6.06 5.59 3.47
CA ALA A 23 -4.99 5.26 4.41
C ALA A 23 -3.68 5.99 4.04
N LEU A 24 -3.28 5.93 2.77
CA LEU A 24 -2.10 6.62 2.25
C LEU A 24 -2.19 8.14 2.46
N LYS A 25 -3.35 8.74 2.17
CA LYS A 25 -3.58 10.19 2.36
C LYS A 25 -3.49 10.61 3.83
N ASN A 26 -3.99 9.76 4.74
CA ASN A 26 -3.92 10.03 6.17
C ASN A 26 -2.48 9.96 6.68
N GLU A 27 -1.69 8.99 6.23
CA GLU A 27 -0.28 8.90 6.60
C GLU A 27 0.57 10.01 5.98
N ARG A 28 0.28 10.42 4.74
CA ARG A 28 0.91 11.61 4.15
C ARG A 28 0.88 12.80 5.12
N GLN A 29 -0.29 13.07 5.71
CA GLN A 29 -0.45 14.20 6.63
C GLN A 29 0.33 14.01 7.94
N ALA A 30 0.50 12.77 8.39
CA ALA A 30 1.23 12.44 9.61
C ALA A 30 2.76 12.46 9.40
N MET A 31 3.23 12.08 8.22
CA MET A 31 4.65 11.92 7.87
C MET A 31 5.23 13.10 7.09
N GLU A 32 4.43 14.13 6.83
CA GLU A 32 4.80 15.31 6.02
C GLU A 32 5.31 14.95 4.61
N LEU A 33 4.78 13.87 4.04
CA LEU A 33 5.17 13.39 2.70
C LEU A 33 4.83 14.45 1.64
N ALA A 34 5.77 14.72 0.76
CA ALA A 34 5.62 15.70 -0.31
C ALA A 34 4.47 15.30 -1.26
N GLU A 35 3.78 16.29 -1.84
CA GLU A 35 2.60 16.04 -2.70
C GLU A 35 2.95 15.22 -3.95
N ASP A 36 4.12 15.49 -4.55
CA ASP A 36 4.62 14.78 -5.72
C ASP A 36 4.95 13.32 -5.40
N GLU A 37 5.60 13.06 -4.27
CA GLU A 37 5.89 11.70 -3.79
C GLU A 37 4.60 10.92 -3.50
N TYR A 38 3.62 11.56 -2.83
CA TYR A 38 2.31 10.97 -2.59
C TYR A 38 1.59 10.60 -3.90
N GLU A 39 1.55 11.49 -4.87
CA GLU A 39 0.87 11.21 -6.15
C GLU A 39 1.60 10.14 -6.97
N ALA A 40 2.94 10.04 -6.87
CA ALA A 40 3.71 8.96 -7.49
C ALA A 40 3.35 7.58 -6.88
N ILE A 41 3.42 7.44 -5.56
CA ILE A 41 3.08 6.19 -4.84
C ILE A 41 1.62 5.78 -5.13
N LYS A 42 0.71 6.75 -5.11
CA LYS A 42 -0.71 6.51 -5.39
C LYS A 42 -0.94 6.08 -6.84
N ALA A 43 -0.25 6.69 -7.81
CA ALA A 43 -0.37 6.34 -9.22
C ALA A 43 0.13 4.91 -9.48
N ASP A 44 1.27 4.54 -8.90
CA ASP A 44 1.84 3.20 -9.02
C ASP A 44 0.90 2.14 -8.42
N TYR A 45 0.39 2.38 -7.21
CA TYR A 45 -0.62 1.50 -6.61
C TYR A 45 -1.86 1.35 -7.49
N LEU A 46 -2.44 2.45 -7.97
CA LEU A 46 -3.66 2.42 -8.76
C LEU A 46 -3.46 1.75 -10.12
N LYS A 47 -2.26 1.81 -10.69
CA LYS A 47 -1.91 1.14 -11.93
C LYS A 47 -2.02 -0.39 -11.77
N ASP A 48 -1.46 -0.93 -10.69
CA ASP A 48 -1.46 -2.37 -10.42
C ASP A 48 -2.81 -2.84 -9.87
N ALA A 49 -3.42 -2.07 -8.97
CA ALA A 49 -4.72 -2.37 -8.37
C ALA A 49 -5.87 -2.41 -9.39
N LYS A 50 -5.76 -1.71 -10.51
CA LYS A 50 -6.74 -1.74 -11.62
C LYS A 50 -6.66 -2.99 -12.50
N SER A 51 -5.90 -4.02 -12.09
CA SER A 51 -5.91 -5.29 -12.80
C SER A 51 -7.32 -5.90 -12.87
N LYS A 52 -7.55 -6.76 -13.86
CA LYS A 52 -8.79 -7.54 -13.97
C LYS A 52 -8.82 -8.74 -13.02
N ASP A 53 -7.71 -9.01 -12.33
CA ASP A 53 -7.59 -10.08 -11.35
C ASP A 53 -7.85 -9.53 -9.95
N TYR A 54 -8.95 -9.99 -9.36
CA TYR A 54 -9.34 -9.58 -8.03
C TYR A 54 -8.36 -10.05 -6.94
N ASN A 55 -7.72 -11.21 -7.11
CA ASN A 55 -6.70 -11.68 -6.17
C ASN A 55 -5.45 -10.80 -6.25
N HIS A 56 -5.05 -10.40 -7.47
CA HIS A 56 -3.96 -9.44 -7.64
C HIS A 56 -4.28 -8.11 -6.94
N LEU A 57 -5.50 -7.58 -7.09
CA LEU A 57 -5.95 -6.41 -6.35
C LEU A 57 -5.78 -6.58 -4.84
N LEU A 58 -6.16 -7.74 -4.28
CA LEU A 58 -6.02 -8.01 -2.86
C LEU A 58 -4.55 -8.03 -2.43
N CYS A 59 -3.68 -8.72 -3.17
CA CYS A 59 -2.25 -8.78 -2.88
C CYS A 59 -1.63 -7.38 -2.86
N VAL A 60 -1.77 -6.60 -3.94
CA VAL A 60 -1.15 -5.27 -4.03
C VAL A 60 -1.72 -4.29 -3.01
N SER A 61 -3.01 -4.44 -2.66
CA SER A 61 -3.64 -3.63 -1.61
C SER A 61 -3.13 -4.01 -0.23
N PHE A 62 -2.88 -5.30 0.01
CA PHE A 62 -2.31 -5.77 1.26
C PHE A 62 -0.87 -5.28 1.41
N ASP A 63 -0.04 -5.40 0.37
CA ASP A 63 1.35 -4.93 0.35
C ASP A 63 1.42 -3.42 0.61
N MET A 64 0.53 -2.63 -0.01
CA MET A 64 0.46 -1.20 0.25
C MET A 64 0.06 -0.89 1.70
N ILE A 65 -0.94 -1.59 2.25
CA ILE A 65 -1.33 -1.43 3.65
C ILE A 65 -0.20 -1.82 4.60
N GLU A 66 0.56 -2.87 4.28
CA GLU A 66 1.76 -3.22 5.03
C GLU A 66 2.81 -2.11 4.96
N ARG A 67 3.09 -1.55 3.78
CA ARG A 67 4.03 -0.43 3.61
C ARG A 67 3.60 0.79 4.43
N ILE A 68 2.31 1.14 4.38
CA ILE A 68 1.73 2.22 5.18
C ILE A 68 1.87 1.95 6.68
N ASN A 69 1.60 0.72 7.12
CA ASN A 69 1.68 0.33 8.53
C ASN A 69 3.12 0.14 9.05
N LYS A 70 4.08 -0.15 8.16
CA LYS A 70 5.52 -0.30 8.45
C LYS A 70 6.27 1.03 8.41
N ASP A 71 5.54 2.14 8.21
CA ASP A 71 6.01 3.48 7.91
C ASP A 71 6.48 3.65 6.47
N ILE A 72 6.00 4.71 5.81
CA ILE A 72 6.62 5.23 4.60
C ILE A 72 8.04 5.67 5.01
N GLY A 73 8.97 4.76 4.75
CA GLY A 73 10.34 4.74 5.25
C GLY A 73 11.01 3.39 4.98
N CYS A 74 10.91 2.86 3.75
CA CYS A 74 11.87 1.89 3.21
C CYS A 74 11.89 1.93 1.68
N GLU A 75 13.08 2.16 1.14
CA GLU A 75 13.43 1.92 -0.27
C GLU A 75 13.16 0.44 -0.59
N ILE A 76 12.33 0.18 -1.60
CA ILE A 76 12.28 -1.16 -2.20
C ILE A 76 13.47 -1.22 -3.14
N SER A 77 14.62 -1.69 -2.65
CA SER A 77 15.68 -2.19 -3.52
C SER A 77 15.33 -3.64 -3.88
N ASP A 78 15.31 -3.97 -5.16
CA ASP A 78 14.95 -5.28 -5.72
C ASP A 78 15.91 -6.46 -5.34
N ASP A 79 16.71 -6.32 -4.28
CA ASP A 79 17.82 -7.22 -3.93
C ASP A 79 17.59 -8.00 -2.61
N ASP A 80 16.38 -8.51 -2.36
CA ASP A 80 16.12 -9.41 -1.22
C ASP A 80 16.66 -10.84 -1.49
N GLU A 81 17.98 -11.02 -1.36
CA GLU A 81 18.57 -12.33 -1.02
C GLU A 81 18.29 -12.63 0.47
N ILE A 82 17.43 -13.63 0.72
CA ILE A 82 17.19 -14.16 2.06
C ILE A 82 18.44 -14.94 2.51
N VAL A 83 19.33 -14.30 3.26
CA VAL A 83 20.43 -15.00 3.94
C VAL A 83 19.98 -15.41 5.35
N LEU A 84 19.57 -16.68 5.47
CA LEU A 84 19.40 -17.35 6.76
C LEU A 84 20.79 -17.67 7.34
N SER A 85 21.23 -16.88 8.33
CA SER A 85 22.39 -17.26 9.16
C SER A 85 21.94 -18.21 10.28
N LYS A 86 22.62 -19.35 10.38
CA LYS A 86 22.42 -20.39 11.41
C LYS A 86 22.78 -19.91 12.82
#